data_AF-A0A974XVE1-F1
#
_entry.id   AF-A0A974XVE1-F1
#
_cell.length_a   1.000
_cell.length_b   1.000
_cell.length_c   1.000
_cell.angle_alpha   90.00
_cell.angle_beta   90.00
_cell.angle_gamma   90.00
#
_symmetry.space_group_name_H-M   'P 1'
#
loop_
_entity.id
_entity.type
_entity.pdbx_description
1 polymer ?
#
loop_
_entity_poly.entity_id
_entity_poly.type
_entity_poly.pdbx_seq_one_letter_code
_entity_poly.pdbx_strand_id
1 'polypeptide(L)'
;MTAITHVYNYTVRIPHYKDPQHDVSWRNHVEINHSSEIALARITKWHRDSGQPAFETQGFMVRKAENEDAYFAVQSDRLKSDGHALVTFKVFTDETVPEVNPKEIIEHLIEDYRGRLDRG
;
A
#
# COMPACT_ATOMS: atom_id res chain seq x y z
N MET A 1 13.45 -0.19 22.37
CA MET A 1 12.61 0.42 21.32
C MET A 1 13.57 0.77 20.19
N THR A 2 13.47 0.11 19.04
CA THR A 2 14.36 0.40 17.90
C THR A 2 13.65 1.39 16.98
N ALA A 3 14.37 2.41 16.53
CA ALA A 3 13.81 3.43 15.66
C ALA A 3 13.48 2.84 14.28
N ILE A 4 12.37 3.29 13.68
CA ILE A 4 12.10 3.06 12.26
C ILE A 4 13.14 3.87 11.47
N THR A 5 13.97 3.17 10.69
CA THR A 5 15.02 3.79 9.88
C THR A 5 14.61 3.94 8.42
N HIS A 6 13.61 3.18 7.97
CA HIS A 6 13.11 3.23 6.60
C HIS A 6 11.58 3.29 6.59
N VAL A 7 11.02 4.14 5.75
CA VAL A 7 9.57 4.30 5.58
C VAL A 7 9.24 4.15 4.11
N TYR A 8 8.22 3.35 3.79
CA TYR A 8 7.70 3.16 2.45
C TYR A 8 6.19 3.34 2.44
N ASN A 9 5.71 4.41 1.83
CA ASN A 9 4.28 4.68 1.69
C ASN A 9 3.88 4.52 0.24
N TYR A 10 3.20 3.44 -0.07
CA TYR A 10 2.61 3.18 -1.38
C TYR A 10 1.20 3.74 -1.44
N THR A 11 0.88 4.40 -2.55
CA THR A 11 -0.46 4.85 -2.89
C THR A 11 -0.75 4.44 -4.31
N VAL A 12 -1.86 3.74 -4.53
CA VAL A 12 -2.34 3.42 -5.87
C VAL A 12 -3.70 4.05 -6.07
N ARG A 13 -3.88 4.73 -7.20
CA ARG A 13 -5.17 5.25 -7.64
C ARG A 13 -5.55 4.55 -8.92
N ILE A 14 -6.67 3.82 -8.91
CA ILE A 14 -7.17 3.20 -10.12
C ILE A 14 -7.67 4.33 -11.05
N PRO A 15 -7.13 4.44 -12.28
CA PRO A 15 -7.56 5.46 -13.22
C PRO A 15 -8.98 5.17 -13.73
N HIS A 16 -9.80 6.21 -13.80
CA HIS A 16 -11.21 6.16 -14.28
C HIS A 16 -11.37 6.60 -15.75
N TYR A 17 -10.27 6.85 -16.46
CA TYR A 17 -10.27 7.32 -17.84
C TYR A 17 -9.69 6.26 -18.77
N LYS A 18 -10.10 6.31 -20.05
CA LYS A 18 -9.50 5.54 -21.13
C LYS A 18 -8.74 6.50 -22.03
N ASP A 19 -7.47 6.22 -22.29
CA ASP A 19 -6.71 6.91 -23.32
C ASP A 19 -6.71 6.03 -24.59
N PRO A 20 -7.26 6.50 -25.73
CA PRO A 20 -7.23 5.73 -26.96
C PRO A 20 -5.81 5.59 -27.56
N GLN A 21 -4.83 6.35 -27.08
CA GLN A 21 -3.45 6.35 -27.57
C GLN A 21 -2.46 5.65 -26.62
N HIS A 22 -2.79 5.49 -25.34
CA HIS A 22 -1.90 4.89 -24.34
C HIS A 22 -2.61 3.85 -23.49
N ASP A 23 -1.89 2.81 -23.08
CA ASP A 23 -2.42 1.82 -22.14
C ASP A 23 -2.51 2.44 -20.73
N VAL A 24 -3.75 2.63 -20.26
CA VAL A 24 -4.05 3.21 -18.95
C VAL A 24 -4.20 2.07 -17.95
N SER A 25 -3.11 1.77 -17.25
CA SER A 25 -3.06 0.75 -16.21
C SER A 25 -2.77 1.36 -14.84
N TRP A 26 -3.37 0.80 -13.78
CA TRP A 26 -3.04 1.16 -12.39
C TRP A 26 -1.55 1.01 -12.08
N ARG A 27 -0.83 0.16 -12.83
CA ARG A 27 0.63 -0.02 -12.72
C ARG A 27 1.40 1.28 -12.95
N ASN A 28 0.86 2.19 -13.77
CA ASN A 28 1.45 3.51 -14.03
C ASN A 28 1.06 4.57 -12.98
N HIS A 29 0.19 4.21 -12.03
CA HIS A 29 -0.36 5.09 -11.00
C HIS A 29 0.03 4.64 -9.57
N VAL A 30 1.17 3.94 -9.46
CA VAL A 30 1.79 3.61 -8.18
C VAL A 30 2.70 4.77 -7.75
N GLU A 31 2.31 5.44 -6.68
CA GLU A 31 3.10 6.50 -6.05
C GLU A 31 3.78 5.96 -4.79
N ILE A 32 5.07 6.28 -4.63
CA ILE A 32 5.86 5.88 -3.46
C ILE A 32 6.46 7.14 -2.82
N ASN A 33 6.33 7.28 -1.51
CA ASN A 33 7.06 8.28 -0.75
C ASN A 33 7.64 7.70 0.55
N HIS A 34 8.62 8.41 1.12
CA HIS A 34 9.36 7.98 2.31
C HIS A 34 9.10 8.87 3.53
N SER A 35 7.99 9.62 3.54
CA SER A 35 7.68 10.56 4.63
C SER A 35 7.19 9.83 5.89
N SER A 36 7.91 10.03 6.99
CA SER A 36 7.49 9.54 8.31
C SER A 36 6.18 10.18 8.78
N GLU A 37 5.92 11.44 8.43
CA GLU A 37 4.69 12.14 8.77
C GLU A 37 3.47 11.49 8.11
N ILE A 38 3.59 11.13 6.83
CA ILE A 38 2.53 10.44 6.09
C ILE A 38 2.28 9.04 6.68
N ALA A 39 3.35 8.31 7.02
CA ALA A 39 3.22 6.99 7.63
C ALA A 39 2.53 7.08 9.01
N LEU A 40 2.95 8.01 9.85
CA LEU A 40 2.37 8.23 11.17
C LEU A 40 0.88 8.61 11.07
N ALA A 41 0.53 9.51 10.14
CA ALA A 41 -0.86 9.90 9.92
C ALA A 41 -1.72 8.71 9.48
N ARG A 42 -1.22 7.85 8.59
CA ARG A 42 -1.92 6.64 8.13
C ARG A 42 -2.14 5.64 9.27
N ILE A 43 -1.09 5.32 10.03
CA ILE A 43 -1.18 4.38 11.14
C ILE A 43 -2.11 4.91 12.22
N THR A 44 -2.01 6.20 12.55
CA THR A 44 -2.93 6.83 13.51
C THR A 44 -4.38 6.72 13.05
N LYS A 45 -4.65 7.01 11.76
CA LYS A 45 -5.99 6.86 11.18
C LYS A 45 -6.47 5.41 11.25
N TRP A 46 -5.69 4.46 10.76
CA TRP A 46 -6.10 3.05 10.66
C TRP A 46 -6.12 2.33 12.01
N HIS A 47 -5.42 2.83 13.02
CA HIS A 47 -5.60 2.34 14.38
C HIS A 47 -6.95 2.79 14.97
N ARG A 48 -7.40 4.00 14.65
CA ARG A 48 -8.71 4.51 15.08
C ARG A 48 -9.84 3.85 14.28
N ASP A 49 -9.69 3.84 12.97
CA ASP A 49 -10.67 3.36 11.99
C ASP A 49 -10.08 2.14 11.29
N SER A 50 -10.11 1.00 11.98
CA SER A 50 -9.43 -0.21 11.51
C SER A 50 -10.01 -0.80 10.23
N GLY A 51 -11.21 -0.38 9.80
CA GLY A 51 -11.89 -0.98 8.67
C GLY A 51 -12.19 -2.46 8.88
N GLN A 52 -12.64 -3.13 7.83
CA GLN A 52 -13.03 -4.53 7.86
C GLN A 52 -11.95 -5.41 7.22
N PRO A 53 -11.61 -6.58 7.80
CA PRO A 53 -10.81 -7.59 7.14
C PRO A 53 -11.33 -7.87 5.72
N ALA A 54 -10.46 -7.75 4.72
CA ALA A 54 -10.81 -8.05 3.34
C ALA A 54 -10.21 -9.38 2.89
N PHE A 55 -8.90 -9.51 3.01
CA PHE A 55 -8.16 -10.72 2.67
C PHE A 55 -6.75 -10.68 3.28
N GLU A 56 -6.12 -11.84 3.37
CA GLU A 56 -4.71 -11.98 3.69
C GLU A 56 -3.94 -12.35 2.43
N THR A 57 -2.78 -11.74 2.20
CA THR A 57 -1.86 -12.16 1.14
C THR A 57 -0.42 -11.93 1.54
N GLN A 58 0.42 -12.94 1.29
CA GLN A 58 1.86 -12.90 1.54
C GLN A 58 2.26 -12.41 2.96
N GLY A 59 1.45 -12.71 3.98
CA GLY A 59 1.67 -12.29 5.38
C GLY A 59 1.12 -10.90 5.73
N PHE A 60 0.52 -10.19 4.78
CA PHE A 60 -0.15 -8.92 5.01
C PHE A 60 -1.65 -9.13 5.21
N MET A 61 -2.15 -8.60 6.33
CA MET A 61 -3.59 -8.47 6.56
C MET A 61 -4.11 -7.21 5.87
N VAL A 62 -4.86 -7.38 4.78
CA VAL A 62 -5.46 -6.29 4.03
C VAL A 62 -6.86 -6.02 4.52
N ARG A 63 -7.17 -4.74 4.73
CA ARG A 63 -8.44 -4.27 5.26
C ARG A 63 -9.10 -3.32 4.27
N LYS A 64 -10.42 -3.40 4.13
CA LYS A 64 -11.24 -2.43 3.41
C LYS A 64 -11.64 -1.32 4.38
N ALA A 65 -11.40 -0.07 4.02
CA ALA A 65 -11.84 1.06 4.82
C ALA A 65 -13.38 1.19 4.80
N GLU A 66 -13.95 1.62 5.92
CA GLU A 66 -15.41 1.78 6.05
C GLU A 66 -15.93 3.07 5.41
N ASN A 67 -15.13 4.13 5.46
CA ASN A 67 -15.54 5.49 5.04
C ASN A 67 -14.84 5.98 3.77
N GLU A 68 -14.13 5.09 3.06
CA GLU A 68 -13.51 5.39 1.77
C GLU A 68 -13.41 4.10 0.94
N ASP A 69 -13.56 4.22 -0.38
CA ASP A 69 -13.33 3.12 -1.32
C ASP A 69 -11.83 2.86 -1.46
N ALA A 70 -11.25 2.31 -0.39
CA ALA A 70 -9.85 1.99 -0.35
C ALA A 70 -9.56 0.71 0.44
N TYR A 71 -8.54 0.02 -0.02
CA TYR A 71 -7.90 -1.08 0.69
C TYR A 71 -6.59 -0.59 1.28
N PHE A 72 -6.24 -1.09 2.46
CA PHE A 72 -4.99 -0.74 3.09
C PHE A 72 -4.39 -1.88 3.89
N ALA A 73 -3.08 -1.82 4.05
CA ALA A 73 -2.31 -2.71 4.91
C ALA A 73 -1.10 -1.95 5.47
N VAL A 74 -0.66 -2.37 6.65
CA VAL A 74 0.55 -1.85 7.30
C VAL A 74 1.33 -3.02 7.88
N GLN A 75 2.65 -2.95 7.75
CA GLN A 75 3.56 -3.89 8.38
C GLN A 75 4.88 -3.20 8.70
N SER A 76 5.59 -3.75 9.67
CA SER A 76 6.99 -3.41 9.91
C SER A 76 7.86 -4.64 9.74
N ASP A 77 9.05 -4.46 9.19
CA ASP A 77 10.01 -5.53 8.98
C ASP A 77 11.37 -5.14 9.58
N ARG A 78 12.06 -6.13 10.15
CA ARG A 78 13.43 -5.96 10.61
C ARG A 78 14.38 -6.11 9.43
N LEU A 79 15.30 -5.17 9.29
CA LEU A 79 16.35 -5.18 8.27
C LEU A 79 17.66 -5.71 8.85
N LYS A 80 18.64 -5.92 7.96
CA LYS A 80 20.02 -6.17 8.36
C LYS A 80 20.57 -4.97 9.15
N SER A 81 21.62 -5.19 9.94
CA SER A 81 22.31 -4.14 10.71
C SER A 81 21.39 -3.33 11.65
N ASP A 82 20.42 -3.99 12.29
CA ASP A 82 19.45 -3.40 13.23
C ASP A 82 18.52 -2.31 12.66
N GLY A 83 18.47 -2.17 11.33
CA GLY A 83 17.49 -1.32 10.67
C GLY A 83 16.05 -1.85 10.83
N HIS A 84 15.07 -0.96 10.76
CA HIS A 84 13.65 -1.31 10.80
C HIS A 84 12.92 -0.54 9.71
N ALA A 85 12.16 -1.26 8.89
CA ALA A 85 11.31 -0.70 7.86
C ALA A 85 9.86 -0.66 8.34
N LEU A 86 9.14 0.37 7.91
CA LEU A 86 7.70 0.50 8.04
C LEU A 86 7.11 0.69 6.65
N VAL A 87 6.14 -0.13 6.29
CA VAL A 87 5.43 -0.03 5.02
C VAL A 87 3.95 0.24 5.23
N THR A 88 3.39 1.14 4.41
CA THR A 88 1.95 1.34 4.31
C THR A 88 1.51 1.19 2.85
N PHE A 89 0.52 0.34 2.62
CA PHE A 89 -0.16 0.22 1.33
C PHE A 89 -1.52 0.88 1.42
N LYS A 90 -1.85 1.75 0.45
CA LYS A 90 -3.19 2.31 0.28
C LYS A 90 -3.60 2.25 -1.18
N VAL A 91 -4.68 1.54 -1.49
CA VAL A 91 -5.19 1.36 -2.85
C VAL A 91 -6.59 1.95 -2.91
N PHE A 92 -6.76 3.05 -3.63
CA PHE A 92 -8.08 3.62 -3.90
C PHE A 92 -8.72 2.84 -5.05
N THR A 93 -9.90 2.30 -4.80
CA THR A 93 -10.73 1.64 -5.79
C THR A 93 -11.81 2.58 -6.29
N ASP A 94 -12.25 2.35 -7.52
CA ASP A 94 -13.39 3.03 -8.10
C ASP A 94 -14.36 1.96 -8.59
N GLU A 95 -15.59 1.96 -8.07
CA GLU A 95 -16.63 0.98 -8.43
C GLU A 95 -17.02 1.07 -9.92
N THR A 96 -16.68 2.16 -10.60
CA THR A 96 -16.92 2.35 -12.04
C THR A 96 -15.90 1.64 -12.93
N VAL A 97 -14.84 1.06 -12.35
CA VAL A 97 -13.78 0.33 -13.08
C VAL A 97 -13.85 -1.16 -12.73
N PRO A 98 -14.58 -1.97 -13.50
CA PRO A 98 -14.97 -3.34 -13.11
C PRO A 98 -13.88 -4.42 -13.20
N GLU A 99 -12.63 -4.10 -13.54
CA GLU A 99 -11.63 -5.13 -13.93
C GLU A 99 -10.41 -5.25 -13.01
N VAL A 100 -10.30 -4.43 -11.98
CA VAL A 100 -9.05 -4.37 -11.19
C VAL A 100 -9.20 -5.04 -9.84
N ASN A 101 -8.53 -6.17 -9.66
CA ASN A 101 -8.52 -6.93 -8.41
C ASN A 101 -7.57 -6.26 -7.39
N PRO A 102 -8.07 -5.74 -6.25
CA PRO A 102 -7.21 -5.12 -5.23
C PRO A 102 -6.15 -6.08 -4.67
N LYS A 103 -6.43 -7.38 -4.66
CA LYS A 103 -5.46 -8.39 -4.22
C LYS A 103 -4.24 -8.44 -5.14
N GLU A 104 -4.44 -8.41 -6.46
CA GLU A 104 -3.34 -8.41 -7.44
C GLU A 104 -2.47 -7.16 -7.29
N ILE A 105 -3.12 -5.99 -7.08
CA ILE A 105 -2.39 -4.75 -6.82
C ILE A 105 -1.52 -4.92 -5.57
N ILE A 106 -2.10 -5.32 -4.45
CA ILE A 106 -1.37 -5.45 -3.19
C ILE A 106 -0.21 -6.45 -3.32
N GLU A 107 -0.43 -7.59 -3.99
CA GLU A 107 0.62 -8.58 -4.24
C GLU A 107 1.79 -7.98 -5.03
N HIS A 108 1.50 -7.21 -6.08
CA HIS A 108 2.52 -6.50 -6.85
C HIS A 108 3.29 -5.47 -6.00
N LEU A 109 2.59 -4.72 -5.13
CA LEU A 109 3.25 -3.75 -4.24
C LEU A 109 4.13 -4.43 -3.18
N ILE A 110 3.71 -5.59 -2.68
CA ILE A 110 4.50 -6.39 -1.73
C ILE A 110 5.78 -6.91 -2.40
N GLU A 111 5.68 -7.35 -3.66
CA GLU A 111 6.86 -7.78 -4.43
C GLU A 111 7.86 -6.64 -4.64
N ASP A 112 7.40 -5.45 -5.04
CA ASP A 112 8.26 -4.26 -5.17
C ASP A 112 8.88 -3.88 -3.81
N TYR A 113 8.09 -3.87 -2.74
CA TYR A 113 8.57 -3.60 -1.38
C TYR A 113 9.67 -4.56 -0.94
N ARG A 114 9.46 -5.88 -1.10
CA ARG A 114 10.48 -6.89 -0.77
C ARG A 114 11.74 -6.72 -1.60
N GLY A 115 11.61 -6.44 -2.89
CA GLY A 115 12.74 -6.13 -3.76
C GLY A 115 13.55 -4.91 -3.30
N ARG A 116 12.91 -3.92 -2.66
CA ARG A 116 13.60 -2.78 -2.03
C ARG A 116 14.28 -3.16 -0.73
N LEU A 117 13.66 -4.00 0.09
CA LEU A 117 14.27 -4.48 1.33
C LEU A 117 15.56 -5.27 1.07
N ASP A 118 15.60 -6.06 0.00
CA ASP A 118 16.78 -6.86 -0.35
C ASP A 118 17.96 -6.02 -0.88
N ARG A 119 17.68 -4.79 -1.35
CA ARG A 119 18.67 -3.84 -1.88
C ARG A 119 19.18 -2.84 -0.83
N GLY A 120 18.48 -2.70 0.29
CA GLY A 120 18.84 -1.83 1.42
C GLY A 120 19.62 -2.57 2.50
#